data_AF-A0A350W332-F1
#
_entry.id   AF-A0A350W332-F1
#
_cell.length_a   1.000
_cell.length_b   1.000
_cell.length_c   1.000
_cell.angle_alpha   90.00
_cell.angle_beta   90.00
_cell.angle_gamma   90.00
#
_symmetry.space_group_name_H-M   'P 1'
#
loop_
_entity.id
_entity.type
_entity.pdbx_description
1 polymer ?
#
loop_
_entity_poly.entity_id
_entity_poly.type
_entity_poly.pdbx_seq_one_letter_code
_entity_poly.pdbx_strand_id
1 'polypeptide(L)'
;MSIFKDFLLKFRESFKGTKPVIHSVLGNVFSMRVIGNKTHGDLAEIALTEYINEFVEDYSAVHTGKEKFRAKKFEEDISVTNKLTGATFPISIKTYGVGPLQLSTNKDGSMFSHLTEIVSKSEITNSQKIKDILKNPCFFNFSKVNVLPLIYDEKNKTFKIILFDLEKAYNSVSKVTYFPPRKYGKDRETFPIYKFFTADEQYIFEVRYGGAGANALQRGMWTHTENASPFFNEILNGTYQINEPLIKLVSKILVSPREKHEKILDLLRQLNGNS
;
A
#
# COMPACT_ATOMS: atom_id res chain seq x y z
N MET A 1 0.66 -12.94 19.85
CA MET A 1 0.88 -12.69 18.41
C MET A 1 -0.09 -11.58 17.99
N SER A 2 0.27 -10.65 17.09
CA SER A 2 -0.69 -9.60 16.71
C SER A 2 -1.76 -10.18 15.79
N ILE A 3 -3.00 -9.72 15.91
CA ILE A 3 -4.13 -10.16 15.07
C ILE A 3 -3.83 -10.08 13.57
N PHE A 4 -3.04 -9.08 13.18
CA PHE A 4 -2.58 -8.94 11.80
C PHE A 4 -1.62 -10.06 11.37
N LYS A 5 -0.71 -10.52 12.25
CA LYS A 5 0.18 -11.66 11.95
C LYS A 5 -0.64 -12.94 11.76
N ASP A 6 -1.68 -13.16 12.56
CA ASP A 6 -2.56 -14.32 12.42
C ASP A 6 -3.38 -14.25 11.12
N PHE A 7 -3.90 -13.07 10.76
CA PHE A 7 -4.51 -12.83 9.46
C PHE A 7 -3.55 -13.13 8.31
N LEU A 8 -2.31 -12.65 8.37
CA LEU A 8 -1.33 -12.87 7.31
C LEU A 8 -1.02 -14.35 7.10
N LEU A 9 -1.06 -15.17 8.16
CA LEU A 9 -0.93 -16.61 8.04
C LEU A 9 -2.10 -17.17 7.22
N LYS A 10 -3.34 -16.94 7.65
CA LYS A 10 -4.54 -17.41 6.92
C LYS A 10 -4.62 -16.87 5.49
N PHE A 11 -4.24 -15.61 5.28
CA PHE A 11 -4.17 -14.99 3.96
C PHE A 11 -3.15 -15.70 3.07
N ARG A 12 -1.94 -16.00 3.57
CA ARG A 12 -0.96 -16.81 2.82
C ARG A 12 -1.46 -18.22 2.55
N GLU A 13 -2.18 -18.83 3.49
CA GLU A 13 -2.75 -20.16 3.32
C GLU A 13 -3.83 -20.21 2.23
N SER A 14 -4.62 -19.14 2.07
CA SER A 14 -5.63 -19.02 1.00
C SER A 14 -5.02 -19.06 -0.41
N PHE A 15 -3.69 -18.92 -0.53
CA PHE A 15 -2.98 -18.99 -1.81
C PHE A 15 -2.52 -20.42 -2.16
N LYS A 16 -2.75 -21.42 -1.31
CA LYS A 16 -2.33 -22.80 -1.58
C LYS A 16 -3.21 -23.41 -2.69
N GLY A 17 -2.59 -24.22 -3.55
CA GLY A 17 -3.26 -24.89 -4.68
C GLY A 17 -2.43 -24.80 -5.97
N THR A 18 -2.79 -25.60 -6.99
CA THR A 18 -2.05 -25.67 -8.27
C THR A 18 -2.25 -24.43 -9.14
N LYS A 19 -3.35 -23.70 -8.96
CA LYS A 19 -3.64 -22.39 -9.59
C LYS A 19 -4.36 -21.49 -8.58
N PRO A 20 -3.63 -20.73 -7.75
CA PRO A 20 -4.24 -19.92 -6.72
C PRO A 20 -5.12 -18.82 -7.34
N VAL A 21 -6.39 -18.74 -6.92
CA VAL A 21 -7.36 -17.75 -7.45
C VAL A 21 -6.81 -16.32 -7.35
N ILE A 22 -6.03 -16.03 -6.30
CA ILE A 22 -5.37 -14.72 -6.11
C ILE A 22 -4.50 -14.30 -7.31
N HIS A 23 -3.88 -15.22 -8.05
CA HIS A 23 -3.09 -14.88 -9.24
C HIS A 23 -3.99 -14.29 -10.33
N SER A 24 -5.16 -14.88 -10.55
CA SER A 24 -6.15 -14.36 -11.50
C SER A 24 -6.73 -13.03 -11.01
N VAL A 25 -7.01 -12.89 -9.72
CA VAL A 25 -7.50 -11.64 -9.12
C VAL A 25 -6.49 -10.50 -9.33
N LEU A 26 -5.22 -10.72 -9.00
CA LEU A 26 -4.17 -9.72 -9.20
C LEU A 26 -3.90 -9.45 -10.68
N GLY A 27 -3.89 -10.48 -11.52
CA GLY A 27 -3.79 -10.31 -12.98
C GLY A 27 -4.91 -9.44 -13.55
N ASN A 28 -6.14 -9.63 -13.07
CA ASN A 28 -7.28 -8.79 -13.40
C ASN A 28 -7.07 -7.34 -12.95
N VAL A 29 -6.68 -7.12 -11.69
CA VAL A 29 -6.36 -5.78 -11.15
C VAL A 29 -5.30 -5.07 -11.98
N PHE A 30 -4.19 -5.73 -12.30
CA PHE A 30 -3.11 -5.11 -13.07
C PHE A 30 -3.46 -4.90 -14.55
N SER A 31 -4.36 -5.72 -15.11
CA SER A 31 -4.89 -5.51 -16.46
C SER A 31 -5.63 -4.18 -16.58
N MET A 32 -6.25 -3.71 -15.50
CA MET A 32 -7.02 -2.45 -15.50
C MET A 32 -6.17 -1.21 -15.73
N ARG A 33 -4.83 -1.31 -15.67
CA ARG A 33 -3.98 -0.19 -16.06
C ARG A 33 -4.00 0.13 -17.55
N VAL A 34 -4.39 -0.82 -18.38
CA VAL A 34 -4.67 -0.55 -19.79
C VAL A 34 -5.79 0.49 -19.92
N ILE A 35 -6.74 0.52 -18.97
CA ILE A 35 -7.84 1.50 -18.94
C ILE A 35 -7.36 2.84 -18.36
N GLY A 36 -6.53 2.81 -17.31
CA GLY A 36 -6.01 4.03 -16.72
C GLY A 36 -5.00 3.84 -15.59
N ASN A 37 -4.08 4.80 -15.49
CA ASN A 37 -2.96 4.77 -14.54
C ASN A 37 -3.37 4.75 -13.06
N LYS A 38 -4.59 5.17 -12.69
CA LYS A 38 -5.05 5.20 -11.29
C LYS A 38 -6.08 4.12 -10.97
N THR A 39 -6.79 3.64 -11.98
CA THR A 39 -7.95 2.74 -11.85
C THR A 39 -7.61 1.43 -11.15
N HIS A 40 -6.42 0.89 -11.38
CA HIS A 40 -5.96 -0.33 -10.73
C HIS A 40 -5.77 -0.23 -9.20
N GLY A 41 -5.57 0.98 -8.65
CA GLY A 41 -5.47 1.20 -7.21
C GLY A 41 -6.82 0.94 -6.52
N ASP A 42 -7.83 1.71 -6.90
CA ASP A 42 -9.19 1.57 -6.34
C ASP A 42 -9.77 0.16 -6.58
N LEU A 43 -9.50 -0.45 -7.74
CA LEU A 43 -9.95 -1.81 -8.04
C LEU A 43 -9.20 -2.87 -7.24
N ALA A 44 -7.95 -2.64 -6.85
CA ALA A 44 -7.24 -3.54 -5.95
C ALA A 44 -7.89 -3.59 -4.56
N GLU A 45 -8.36 -2.44 -4.06
CA GLU A 45 -9.03 -2.34 -2.77
C GLU A 45 -10.33 -3.14 -2.77
N ILE A 46 -11.13 -3.00 -3.82
CA ILE A 46 -12.37 -3.77 -4.00
C ILE A 46 -12.06 -5.26 -4.15
N ALA A 47 -11.15 -5.62 -5.06
CA ALA A 47 -10.84 -7.01 -5.35
C ALA A 47 -10.27 -7.77 -4.14
N LEU A 48 -9.38 -7.15 -3.36
CA LEU A 48 -8.86 -7.78 -2.14
C LEU A 48 -9.91 -7.85 -1.03
N THR A 49 -10.83 -6.88 -0.94
CA THR A 49 -11.96 -6.97 0.00
C THR A 49 -12.81 -8.19 -0.28
N GLU A 50 -13.24 -8.37 -1.54
CA GLU A 50 -14.04 -9.53 -1.95
C GLU A 50 -13.26 -10.84 -1.79
N TYR A 51 -11.99 -10.85 -2.20
CA TYR A 51 -11.14 -12.03 -2.04
C TYR A 51 -11.01 -12.46 -0.56
N ILE A 52 -10.82 -11.51 0.36
CA ILE A 52 -10.76 -11.82 1.79
C ILE A 52 -12.08 -12.41 2.29
N ASN A 53 -13.21 -11.83 1.87
CA ASN A 53 -14.53 -12.31 2.29
C ASN A 53 -14.83 -13.74 1.83
N GLU A 54 -14.38 -14.10 0.63
CA GLU A 54 -14.67 -15.38 0.00
C GLU A 54 -13.66 -16.47 0.34
N PHE A 55 -12.37 -16.15 0.39
CA PHE A 55 -11.29 -17.15 0.44
C PHE A 55 -10.47 -17.18 1.72
N VAL A 56 -10.58 -16.18 2.60
CA VAL A 56 -9.80 -16.12 3.84
C VAL A 56 -10.69 -16.54 5.01
N GLU A 57 -10.55 -17.80 5.42
CA GLU A 57 -11.26 -18.40 6.54
C GLU A 57 -11.17 -17.54 7.81
N ASP A 58 -12.24 -17.46 8.58
CA ASP A 58 -12.35 -16.69 9.84
C ASP A 58 -12.21 -15.17 9.72
N TYR A 59 -12.08 -14.61 8.51
CA TYR A 59 -11.97 -13.16 8.31
C TYR A 59 -13.08 -12.63 7.39
N SER A 60 -13.45 -11.37 7.62
CA SER A 60 -14.20 -10.54 6.67
C SER A 60 -13.49 -9.21 6.49
N ALA A 61 -13.72 -8.58 5.34
CA ALA A 61 -13.20 -7.27 5.00
C ALA A 61 -14.33 -6.35 4.53
N VAL A 62 -14.16 -5.06 4.81
CA VAL A 62 -15.01 -4.00 4.27
C VAL A 62 -14.12 -2.94 3.64
N HIS A 63 -14.45 -2.56 2.41
CA HIS A 63 -13.83 -1.43 1.74
C HIS A 63 -14.28 -0.12 2.40
N THR A 64 -13.33 0.71 2.83
CA THR A 64 -13.60 1.93 3.61
C THR A 64 -13.91 3.14 2.71
N GLY A 65 -14.58 2.92 1.58
CA GLY A 65 -14.82 3.92 0.54
C GLY A 65 -15.34 5.28 1.02
N LYS A 66 -15.34 6.27 0.11
CA LYS A 66 -15.61 7.69 0.38
C LYS A 66 -16.93 7.99 1.10
N GLU A 67 -17.91 7.09 1.14
CA GLU A 67 -19.20 7.35 1.83
C GLU A 67 -19.07 7.46 3.36
N LYS A 68 -17.97 6.99 3.98
CA LYS A 68 -17.68 7.16 5.42
C LYS A 68 -16.74 8.34 5.74
N PHE A 69 -16.74 9.40 4.92
CA PHE A 69 -15.86 10.57 5.05
C PHE A 69 -15.93 11.34 6.39
N ARG A 70 -16.81 10.98 7.33
CA ARG A 70 -16.86 11.62 8.66
C ARG A 70 -16.06 10.90 9.77
N ALA A 71 -15.41 9.76 9.51
CA ALA A 71 -14.71 9.02 10.59
C ALA A 71 -13.44 8.25 10.20
N LYS A 72 -12.78 8.52 9.05
CA LYS A 72 -11.44 7.92 8.81
C LYS A 72 -10.46 8.44 9.84
N LYS A 73 -9.89 7.56 10.65
CA LYS A 73 -8.87 7.93 11.66
C LYS A 73 -7.46 7.88 11.06
N PHE A 74 -7.22 7.08 10.02
CA PHE A 74 -5.91 6.92 9.38
C PHE A 74 -6.03 6.82 7.84
N GLU A 75 -4.95 6.41 7.17
CA GLU A 75 -4.92 6.16 5.71
C GLU A 75 -5.36 4.73 5.37
N GLU A 76 -6.38 4.19 6.06
CA GLU A 76 -6.92 2.87 5.76
C GLU A 76 -7.72 2.83 4.45
N ASP A 77 -7.53 1.74 3.69
CA ASP A 77 -8.26 1.45 2.46
C ASP A 77 -9.29 0.35 2.71
N ILE A 78 -8.92 -0.67 3.48
CA ILE A 78 -9.83 -1.73 3.95
C ILE A 78 -9.74 -1.91 5.47
N SER A 79 -10.82 -2.41 6.05
CA SER A 79 -10.90 -2.80 7.45
C SER A 79 -11.19 -4.29 7.51
N VAL A 80 -10.31 -5.07 8.15
CA VAL A 80 -10.46 -6.52 8.27
C VAL A 80 -10.87 -6.87 9.70
N THR A 81 -11.85 -7.74 9.83
CA THR A 81 -12.38 -8.23 11.10
C THR A 81 -12.18 -9.73 11.21
N ASN A 82 -11.62 -10.18 12.34
CA ASN A 82 -11.61 -11.59 12.69
C ASN A 82 -13.02 -11.98 13.18
N LYS A 83 -13.69 -12.90 12.47
CA LYS A 83 -15.09 -13.32 12.71
C LYS A 83 -15.27 -14.02 14.06
N LEU A 84 -14.22 -14.67 14.57
CA LEU A 84 -14.28 -15.42 15.84
C LEU A 84 -14.18 -14.49 17.06
N THR A 85 -13.35 -13.46 16.99
CA THR A 85 -13.05 -12.57 18.12
C THR A 85 -13.73 -11.20 18.01
N GLY A 86 -14.23 -10.83 16.83
CA GLY A 86 -14.78 -9.51 16.53
C GLY A 86 -13.72 -8.40 16.44
N ALA A 87 -12.44 -8.71 16.62
CA ALA A 87 -11.39 -7.71 16.60
C ALA A 87 -11.09 -7.24 15.17
N THR A 88 -10.87 -5.93 15.02
CA THR A 88 -10.73 -5.25 13.72
C THR A 88 -9.38 -4.55 13.61
N PHE A 89 -8.78 -4.57 12.43
CA PHE A 89 -7.55 -3.83 12.13
C PHE A 89 -7.58 -3.24 10.70
N PRO A 90 -6.94 -2.07 10.51
CA PRO A 90 -6.87 -1.43 9.20
C PRO A 90 -5.74 -2.01 8.34
N ILE A 91 -5.96 -2.02 7.03
CA ILE A 91 -4.92 -2.25 6.02
C ILE A 91 -4.97 -1.10 5.01
N SER A 92 -3.80 -0.53 4.68
CA SER A 92 -3.63 0.32 3.50
C SER A 92 -3.05 -0.51 2.36
N ILE A 93 -3.75 -0.52 1.22
CA ILE A 93 -3.34 -1.22 0.01
C ILE A 93 -2.61 -0.22 -0.87
N LYS A 94 -1.40 -0.57 -1.30
CA LYS A 94 -0.60 0.30 -2.17
C LYS A 94 -0.27 -0.42 -3.48
N THR A 95 -0.90 0.00 -4.56
CA THR A 95 -0.67 -0.58 -5.89
C THR A 95 0.35 0.26 -6.66
N TYR A 96 1.58 -0.24 -6.81
CA TYR A 96 2.71 0.51 -7.37
C TYR A 96 3.57 -0.34 -8.31
N GLY A 97 4.28 0.31 -9.21
CA GLY A 97 5.36 -0.34 -9.95
C GLY A 97 6.58 -0.56 -9.08
N VAL A 98 7.49 -1.40 -9.55
CA VAL A 98 8.84 -1.47 -9.00
C VAL A 98 9.43 -0.05 -8.92
N GLY A 99 9.99 0.30 -7.77
CA GLY A 99 10.54 1.62 -7.51
C GLY A 99 10.08 2.28 -6.21
N PRO A 100 10.02 3.63 -6.19
CA PRO A 100 9.58 4.41 -5.04
C PRO A 100 8.13 4.10 -4.65
N LEU A 101 7.92 3.87 -3.36
CA LEU A 101 6.63 3.54 -2.77
C LEU A 101 6.27 4.59 -1.73
N GLN A 102 5.12 5.24 -1.89
CA GLN A 102 4.58 6.10 -0.85
C GLN A 102 3.89 5.26 0.22
N LEU A 103 4.43 5.32 1.44
CA LEU A 103 3.89 4.65 2.61
C LEU A 103 2.79 5.49 3.28
N SER A 104 3.01 6.80 3.37
CA SER A 104 2.04 7.75 3.93
C SER A 104 1.98 9.05 3.14
N THR A 105 0.81 9.69 3.17
CA THR A 105 0.54 10.99 2.55
C THR A 105 0.84 12.16 3.51
N ASN A 106 0.86 11.92 4.83
CA ASN A 106 1.13 12.91 5.90
C ASN A 106 0.65 14.33 5.55
N LYS A 107 -0.68 14.47 5.39
CA LYS A 107 -1.31 15.64 4.73
C LYS A 107 -1.01 16.99 5.40
N ASP A 108 -0.81 16.98 6.71
CA ASP A 108 -0.47 18.14 7.54
C ASP A 108 1.02 18.51 7.48
N GLY A 109 1.87 17.67 6.87
CA GLY A 109 3.31 17.88 6.77
C GLY A 109 4.05 17.71 8.10
N SER A 110 3.39 17.17 9.14
CA SER A 110 3.92 17.11 10.50
C SER A 110 5.22 16.30 10.62
N MET A 111 5.40 15.24 9.85
CA MET A 111 6.65 14.45 9.85
C MET A 111 7.84 15.31 9.39
N PHE A 112 7.67 16.07 8.31
CA PHE A 112 8.76 16.88 7.76
C PHE A 112 9.09 18.08 8.65
N SER A 113 8.06 18.75 9.19
CA SER A 113 8.25 19.86 10.14
C SER A 113 9.00 19.39 11.39
N HIS A 114 8.59 18.25 11.97
CA HIS A 114 9.24 17.68 13.15
C HIS A 114 10.72 17.34 12.91
N LEU A 115 11.03 16.77 11.74
CA LEU A 115 12.41 16.49 11.36
C LEU A 115 13.22 17.77 11.14
N THR A 116 12.61 18.84 10.64
CA THR A 116 13.28 20.13 10.46
C THR A 116 13.65 20.77 11.79
N GLU A 117 12.79 20.65 12.80
CA GLU A 117 13.06 21.13 14.17
C GLU A 117 14.21 20.38 14.84
N ILE A 118 14.29 19.06 14.66
CA ILE A 118 15.26 18.23 15.40
C ILE A 118 16.55 17.99 14.61
N VAL A 119 16.45 17.60 13.34
CA VAL A 119 17.57 17.25 12.46
C VAL A 119 18.12 18.49 11.75
N SER A 120 17.25 19.45 11.43
CA SER A 120 17.60 20.65 10.66
C SER A 120 18.34 20.29 9.36
N LYS A 121 19.33 21.08 8.93
CA LYS A 121 20.11 20.82 7.71
C LYS A 121 21.34 19.93 7.97
N SER A 122 21.23 18.96 8.87
CA SER A 122 22.35 18.14 9.35
C SER A 122 22.05 16.63 9.33
N GLU A 123 22.86 15.86 10.02
CA GLU A 123 22.61 14.46 10.36
C GLU A 123 22.47 14.25 11.87
N ILE A 124 21.79 13.15 12.23
CA ILE A 124 21.71 12.65 13.61
C ILE A 124 22.04 11.16 13.61
N THR A 125 22.98 10.77 14.47
CA THR A 125 23.33 9.38 14.81
C THR A 125 23.06 9.04 16.28
N ASN A 126 22.62 10.02 17.08
CA ASN A 126 22.31 9.81 18.48
C ASN A 126 21.04 8.95 18.63
N SER A 127 21.20 7.75 19.20
CA SER A 127 20.13 6.76 19.31
C SER A 127 18.93 7.24 20.13
N GLN A 128 19.13 8.05 21.17
CA GLN A 128 18.03 8.58 21.98
C GLN A 128 17.21 9.59 21.18
N LYS A 129 17.85 10.54 20.49
CA LYS A 129 17.15 11.50 19.61
C LYS A 129 16.36 10.80 18.51
N ILE A 130 16.93 9.76 17.90
CA ILE A 130 16.25 8.96 16.87
C ILE A 130 15.00 8.27 17.44
N LYS A 131 15.12 7.66 18.62
CA LYS A 131 13.96 7.07 19.31
C LYS A 131 12.88 8.11 19.60
N ASP A 132 13.27 9.32 20.00
CA ASP A 132 12.33 10.39 20.31
C ASP A 132 11.61 10.88 19.04
N ILE A 133 12.31 10.99 17.90
CA ILE A 133 11.71 11.27 16.58
C ILE A 133 10.65 10.20 16.24
N LEU A 134 11.00 8.92 16.32
CA LEU A 134 10.10 7.83 15.92
C LEU A 134 8.92 7.61 16.88
N LYS A 135 9.05 8.06 18.14
CA LYS A 135 7.97 8.07 19.12
C LYS A 135 7.00 9.24 18.96
N ASN A 136 7.37 10.27 18.19
CA ASN A 136 6.50 11.40 17.95
C ASN A 136 5.16 10.94 17.31
N PRO A 137 4.00 11.49 17.70
CA PRO A 137 2.71 11.10 17.15
C PRO A 137 2.62 11.05 15.62
N CYS A 138 3.34 11.92 14.90
CA CYS A 138 3.33 11.90 13.43
C CYS A 138 3.94 10.61 12.85
N PHE A 139 4.93 10.00 13.51
CA PHE A 139 5.51 8.71 13.14
C PHE A 139 4.80 7.52 13.80
N PHE A 140 4.40 7.66 15.05
CA PHE A 140 3.75 6.59 15.81
C PHE A 140 2.35 6.26 15.31
N ASN A 141 1.56 7.25 14.87
CA ASN A 141 0.23 6.95 14.35
C ASN A 141 0.28 6.20 13.02
N PHE A 142 1.32 6.42 12.21
CA PHE A 142 1.55 5.61 11.01
C PHE A 142 1.82 4.13 11.35
N SER A 143 2.43 3.83 12.50
CA SER A 143 2.68 2.44 12.91
C SER A 143 1.45 1.64 13.32
N LYS A 144 0.26 2.25 13.26
CA LYS A 144 -1.02 1.58 13.50
C LYS A 144 -1.68 1.05 12.22
N VAL A 145 -1.14 1.40 11.05
CA VAL A 145 -1.66 0.97 9.75
C VAL A 145 -0.74 -0.09 9.17
N ASN A 146 -1.32 -1.23 8.78
CA ASN A 146 -0.59 -2.26 8.06
C ASN A 146 -0.56 -1.90 6.58
N VAL A 147 0.64 -1.75 5.99
CA VAL A 147 0.77 -1.40 4.58
C VAL A 147 1.00 -2.67 3.77
N LEU A 148 0.13 -2.96 2.82
CA LEU A 148 0.18 -4.13 1.93
C LEU A 148 0.43 -3.70 0.47
N PRO A 149 1.69 -3.52 0.05
CA PRO A 149 1.98 -3.18 -1.33
C PRO A 149 1.74 -4.34 -2.30
N LEU A 150 1.03 -4.04 -3.38
CA LEU A 150 0.88 -4.86 -4.57
C LEU A 150 1.81 -4.28 -5.63
N ILE A 151 2.99 -4.90 -5.75
CA ILE A 151 4.04 -4.44 -6.64
C ILE A 151 3.95 -5.20 -7.96
N TYR A 152 4.00 -4.49 -9.07
CA TYR A 152 4.05 -5.11 -10.39
C TYR A 152 5.29 -4.68 -11.17
N ASP A 153 5.67 -5.52 -12.11
CA ASP A 153 6.59 -5.19 -13.20
C ASP A 153 5.82 -5.33 -14.52
N GLU A 154 5.54 -4.20 -15.16
CA GLU A 154 4.80 -4.18 -16.42
C GLU A 154 5.55 -4.80 -17.58
N LYS A 155 6.88 -4.67 -17.58
CA LYS A 155 7.74 -5.13 -18.67
C LYS A 155 7.85 -6.64 -18.61
N ASN A 156 8.09 -7.19 -17.43
CA ASN A 156 8.26 -8.62 -17.21
C ASN A 156 6.94 -9.34 -16.94
N LYS A 157 5.82 -8.61 -16.79
CA LYS A 157 4.50 -9.13 -16.45
C LYS A 157 4.52 -9.98 -15.19
N THR A 158 5.23 -9.51 -14.18
CA THR A 158 5.32 -10.14 -12.86
C THR A 158 4.67 -9.27 -11.78
N PHE A 159 4.32 -9.89 -10.67
CA PHE A 159 3.81 -9.17 -9.50
C PHE A 159 4.27 -9.81 -8.20
N LYS A 160 4.16 -9.03 -7.13
CA LYS A 160 4.39 -9.44 -5.75
C LYS A 160 3.39 -8.80 -4.81
N ILE A 161 2.95 -9.55 -3.81
CA ILE A 161 2.41 -8.98 -2.58
C ILE A 161 3.56 -8.96 -1.59
N ILE A 162 3.92 -7.79 -1.10
CA ILE A 162 4.94 -7.62 -0.06
C ILE A 162 4.32 -6.92 1.15
N LEU A 163 4.98 -7.01 2.29
CA LEU A 163 4.62 -6.33 3.52
C LEU A 163 5.82 -5.50 3.99
N PHE A 164 5.62 -4.20 4.21
CA PHE A 164 6.66 -3.38 4.84
C PHE A 164 6.71 -3.65 6.34
N ASP A 165 7.81 -4.21 6.81
CA ASP A 165 8.05 -4.50 8.24
C ASP A 165 8.49 -3.22 8.94
N LEU A 166 7.51 -2.38 9.29
CA LEU A 166 7.75 -1.09 9.91
C LEU A 166 8.44 -1.22 11.28
N GLU A 167 8.10 -2.26 12.04
CA GLU A 167 8.73 -2.55 13.33
C GLU A 167 10.23 -2.80 13.14
N LYS A 168 10.59 -3.69 12.21
CA LYS A 168 11.98 -3.93 11.84
C LYS A 168 12.65 -2.65 11.32
N ALA A 169 11.98 -1.90 10.45
CA ALA A 169 12.49 -0.66 9.87
C ALA A 169 12.83 0.36 10.96
N TYR A 170 11.91 0.66 11.88
CA TYR A 170 12.11 1.62 12.96
C TYR A 170 13.20 1.17 13.94
N ASN A 171 13.22 -0.11 14.30
CA ASN A 171 14.23 -0.66 15.20
C ASN A 171 15.64 -0.66 14.58
N SER A 172 15.73 -0.62 13.24
CA SER A 172 17.01 -0.63 12.53
C SER A 172 17.56 0.77 12.24
N VAL A 173 16.79 1.85 12.50
CA VAL A 173 17.27 3.21 12.27
C VAL A 173 18.40 3.53 13.25
N SER A 174 19.58 3.84 12.71
CA SER A 174 20.70 4.37 13.48
C SER A 174 21.17 5.74 13.00
N LYS A 175 20.69 6.19 11.82
CA LYS A 175 21.05 7.48 11.27
C LYS A 175 19.89 8.13 10.52
N VAL A 176 19.75 9.45 10.69
CA VAL A 176 18.86 10.30 9.92
C VAL A 176 19.68 11.43 9.29
N THR A 177 19.55 11.61 7.98
CA THR A 177 20.36 12.60 7.24
C THR A 177 19.46 13.50 6.40
N TYR A 178 19.67 14.81 6.49
CA TYR A 178 19.07 15.81 5.61
C TYR A 178 19.75 15.80 4.24
N PHE A 179 18.94 15.81 3.18
CA PHE A 179 19.41 16.00 1.80
C PHE A 179 18.78 17.28 1.24
N PRO A 180 19.61 18.25 0.81
CA PRO A 180 19.13 19.50 0.24
C PRO A 180 18.48 19.28 -1.14
N PRO A 181 17.68 20.26 -1.61
CA PRO A 181 17.25 20.34 -3.01
C PRO A 181 18.40 20.12 -3.98
N ARG A 182 18.16 19.33 -5.03
CA ARG A 182 19.10 19.14 -6.13
C ARG A 182 18.55 19.81 -7.37
N LYS A 183 19.40 20.53 -8.11
CA LYS A 183 19.02 21.10 -9.41
C LYS A 183 18.72 19.99 -10.40
N TYR A 184 17.60 20.13 -11.10
CA TYR A 184 17.15 19.25 -12.16
C TYR A 184 16.87 20.11 -13.40
N GLY A 185 17.85 20.23 -14.29
CA GLY A 185 17.82 21.19 -15.40
C GLY A 185 18.12 22.62 -14.94
N LYS A 186 17.72 23.62 -15.75
CA LYS A 186 18.06 25.03 -15.51
C LYS A 186 17.21 25.67 -14.40
N ASP A 187 15.92 25.35 -14.33
CA ASP A 187 14.95 26.12 -13.54
C ASP A 187 14.17 25.29 -12.51
N ARG A 188 14.51 24.00 -12.31
CA ARG A 188 13.78 23.13 -11.37
C ARG A 188 14.72 22.58 -10.32
N GLU A 189 14.21 22.49 -9.11
CA GLU A 189 14.89 21.84 -7.99
C GLU A 189 14.01 20.74 -7.42
N THR A 190 14.63 19.68 -6.93
CA THR A 190 13.92 18.68 -6.11
C THR A 190 13.57 19.28 -4.77
N PHE A 191 12.60 18.70 -4.09
CA PHE A 191 12.34 19.05 -2.70
C PHE A 191 13.42 18.49 -1.77
N PRO A 192 13.66 19.11 -0.61
CA PRO A 192 14.49 18.51 0.43
C PRO A 192 13.84 17.23 0.96
N ILE A 193 14.67 16.29 1.40
CA ILE A 193 14.24 15.01 1.95
C ILE A 193 15.09 14.65 3.16
N TYR A 194 14.51 13.92 4.11
CA TYR A 194 15.25 13.28 5.19
C TYR A 194 15.27 11.78 4.94
N LYS A 195 16.46 11.17 4.89
CA LYS A 195 16.59 9.72 4.72
C LYS A 195 17.01 9.06 6.02
N PHE A 196 16.50 7.85 6.23
CA PHE A 196 16.73 7.02 7.39
C PHE A 196 17.55 5.81 6.97
N PHE A 197 18.61 5.54 7.72
CA PHE A 197 19.57 4.50 7.42
C PHE A 197 19.84 3.62 8.65
N THR A 198 20.30 2.42 8.37
CA THR A 198 20.90 1.51 9.34
C THR A 198 22.35 1.90 9.66
N ALA A 199 22.98 1.15 10.58
CA ALA A 199 24.35 1.40 11.01
C ALA A 199 25.38 1.11 9.91
N ASP A 200 25.04 0.22 8.99
CA ASP A 200 25.79 -0.14 7.79
C ASP A 200 25.39 0.70 6.56
N GLU A 201 24.77 1.88 6.77
CA GLU A 201 24.39 2.82 5.69
C GLU A 201 23.33 2.28 4.72
N GLN A 202 22.65 1.19 5.06
CA GLN A 202 21.55 0.65 4.26
C GLN A 202 20.34 1.58 4.34
N TYR A 203 19.80 1.95 3.17
CA TYR A 203 18.59 2.76 3.07
C TYR A 203 17.37 2.00 3.60
N ILE A 204 16.54 2.68 4.41
CA ILE A 204 15.30 2.12 4.97
C ILE A 204 14.07 2.82 4.39
N PHE A 205 13.94 4.13 4.63
CA PHE A 205 12.85 4.97 4.15
C PHE A 205 13.29 6.44 4.14
N GLU A 206 12.44 7.32 3.62
CA GLU A 206 12.64 8.75 3.60
C GLU A 206 11.35 9.51 3.87
N VAL A 207 11.47 10.72 4.39
CA VAL A 207 10.36 11.67 4.51
C VAL A 207 10.56 12.77 3.49
N ARG A 208 9.59 12.92 2.59
CA ARG A 208 9.59 13.93 1.54
C ARG A 208 8.76 15.14 1.95
N TYR A 209 9.22 16.32 1.56
CA TYR A 209 8.50 17.56 1.82
C TYR A 209 7.21 17.69 1.02
N GLY A 210 6.15 18.14 1.70
CA GLY A 210 5.05 18.80 1.02
C GLY A 210 4.29 19.71 1.96
N GLY A 211 4.63 21.00 1.96
CA GLY A 211 3.77 22.04 2.53
C GLY A 211 2.42 22.10 1.79
N ALA A 212 1.41 22.76 2.36
CA ALA A 212 -0.01 22.74 1.95
C ALA A 212 -0.29 22.83 0.43
N GLY A 213 0.59 23.40 -0.39
CA GLY A 213 0.46 23.47 -1.86
C GLY A 213 1.08 22.34 -2.70
N ALA A 214 1.86 21.40 -2.15
CA ALA A 214 2.50 20.33 -2.92
C ALA A 214 1.52 19.23 -3.39
N ASN A 215 1.85 18.42 -4.39
CA ASN A 215 0.99 17.28 -4.74
C ASN A 215 0.96 16.26 -3.58
N ALA A 216 -0.17 15.59 -3.31
CA ALA A 216 -0.25 14.52 -2.32
C ALA A 216 0.81 13.42 -2.55
N LEU A 217 1.16 13.15 -3.81
CA LEU A 217 2.22 12.22 -4.23
C LEU A 217 3.65 12.77 -4.04
N GLN A 218 3.83 13.86 -3.31
CA GLN A 218 5.15 14.43 -3.01
C GLN A 218 5.45 14.48 -1.52
N ARG A 219 4.51 14.07 -0.67
CA ARG A 219 4.56 14.31 0.79
C ARG A 219 4.64 13.02 1.58
N GLY A 220 5.05 13.14 2.84
CA GLY A 220 5.00 12.05 3.81
C GLY A 220 6.12 11.03 3.67
N MET A 221 5.86 9.81 4.15
CA MET A 221 6.85 8.75 4.23
C MET A 221 6.88 7.95 2.93
N TRP A 222 8.09 7.73 2.43
CA TRP A 222 8.39 6.99 1.21
C TRP A 222 9.44 5.95 1.51
N THR A 223 9.42 4.85 0.75
CA THR A 223 10.51 3.89 0.70
C THR A 223 10.77 3.49 -0.75
N HIS A 224 11.61 2.50 -0.99
CA HIS A 224 11.91 1.96 -2.30
C HIS A 224 11.93 0.44 -2.22
N THR A 225 11.10 -0.19 -3.05
CA THR A 225 10.84 -1.64 -2.99
C THR A 225 12.09 -2.50 -3.18
N GLU A 226 13.06 -2.02 -3.98
CA GLU A 226 14.35 -2.70 -4.16
C GLU A 226 15.42 -2.29 -3.13
N ASN A 227 15.70 -0.98 -3.00
CA ASN A 227 16.74 -0.48 -2.09
C ASN A 227 16.46 -0.75 -0.61
N ALA A 228 15.19 -0.89 -0.22
CA ALA A 228 14.80 -1.24 1.15
C ALA A 228 14.29 -2.69 1.23
N SER A 229 14.64 -3.56 0.27
CA SER A 229 14.20 -4.96 0.23
C SER A 229 14.39 -5.76 1.54
N PRO A 230 15.44 -5.53 2.38
CA PRO A 230 15.56 -6.21 3.67
C PRO A 230 14.41 -5.92 4.66
N PHE A 231 13.65 -4.83 4.45
CA PHE A 231 12.53 -4.41 5.27
C PHE A 231 11.17 -4.82 4.68
N PHE A 232 11.18 -5.64 3.62
CA PHE A 232 9.97 -6.21 3.05
C PHE A 232 9.93 -7.71 3.28
N ASN A 233 8.76 -8.19 3.71
CA ASN A 233 8.45 -9.61 3.73
C ASN A 233 7.62 -9.94 2.49
N GLU A 234 8.12 -10.81 1.62
CA GLU A 234 7.35 -11.31 0.49
C GLU A 234 6.24 -12.25 0.98
N ILE A 235 5.02 -12.02 0.52
CA ILE A 235 3.83 -12.83 0.84
C ILE A 235 3.50 -13.76 -0.32
N LEU A 236 3.59 -13.23 -1.55
CA LEU A 236 3.26 -13.92 -2.78
C LEU A 236 4.07 -13.31 -3.92
N ASN A 237 4.47 -14.12 -4.89
CA ASN A 237 4.96 -13.66 -6.19
C ASN A 237 4.29 -14.45 -7.31
N GLY A 238 4.27 -13.88 -8.51
CA GLY A 238 3.72 -14.56 -9.67
C GLY A 238 3.89 -13.78 -10.97
N THR A 239 3.36 -14.37 -12.03
CA THR A 239 3.25 -13.75 -13.36
C THR A 239 1.78 -13.50 -13.68
N TYR A 240 1.50 -12.50 -14.51
CA TYR A 240 0.17 -12.23 -15.01
C TYR A 240 0.14 -12.03 -16.53
N GLN A 241 -1.04 -12.15 -17.12
CA GLN A 241 -1.29 -11.76 -18.50
C GLN A 241 -2.41 -10.72 -18.51
N ILE A 242 -2.43 -9.90 -19.56
CA ILE A 242 -3.48 -8.90 -19.72
C ILE A 242 -4.79 -9.63 -20.06
N ASN A 243 -5.80 -9.42 -19.22
CA ASN A 243 -7.14 -9.94 -19.41
C ASN A 243 -7.97 -9.00 -20.30
N GLU A 244 -7.72 -9.07 -21.61
CA GLU A 244 -8.46 -8.30 -22.62
C GLU A 244 -9.99 -8.51 -22.57
N PRO A 245 -10.51 -9.74 -22.36
CA PRO A 245 -11.94 -9.94 -22.15
C PRO A 245 -12.52 -9.12 -20.99
N LEU A 246 -11.83 -9.07 -19.85
CA LEU A 246 -12.27 -8.28 -18.69
C LEU A 246 -12.27 -6.78 -19.00
N ILE A 247 -11.23 -6.28 -19.65
CA ILE A 247 -11.14 -4.87 -20.06
C ILE A 247 -12.35 -4.50 -20.94
N LYS A 248 -12.63 -5.32 -21.96
CA LYS A 248 -13.78 -5.13 -22.85
C LYS A 248 -15.10 -5.20 -22.09
N LEU A 249 -15.24 -6.14 -21.16
CA LEU A 249 -16.45 -6.29 -20.35
C LEU A 249 -16.71 -5.02 -19.52
N VAL A 250 -15.70 -4.51 -18.81
CA VAL A 250 -15.81 -3.26 -18.02
C VAL A 250 -16.22 -2.09 -18.92
N SER A 251 -15.55 -1.90 -20.06
CA SER A 251 -15.90 -0.84 -21.01
C SER A 251 -17.36 -0.93 -21.50
N LYS A 252 -17.87 -2.15 -21.74
CA LYS A 252 -19.26 -2.37 -22.17
C LYS A 252 -20.26 -2.16 -21.04
N ILE A 253 -19.94 -2.60 -19.82
CA ILE A 253 -20.78 -2.38 -18.64
C ILE A 253 -20.97 -0.88 -18.39
N LEU A 254 -19.92 -0.07 -18.47
CA LEU A 254 -20.00 1.37 -18.17
C LEU A 254 -20.93 2.16 -19.09
N VAL A 255 -21.24 1.66 -20.29
CA VAL A 255 -22.18 2.28 -21.25
C VAL A 255 -23.50 1.53 -21.38
N SER A 256 -23.71 0.48 -20.57
CA SER A 256 -24.94 -0.31 -20.57
C SER A 256 -25.95 0.21 -19.55
N PRO A 257 -27.26 0.05 -19.79
CA PRO A 257 -28.29 0.44 -18.83
C PRO A 257 -28.41 -0.60 -17.69
N ARG A 258 -29.03 -0.19 -16.59
CA ARG A 258 -29.14 -0.96 -15.34
C ARG A 258 -29.69 -2.38 -15.55
N GLU A 259 -30.70 -2.54 -16.40
CA GLU A 259 -31.36 -3.83 -16.64
C GLU A 259 -30.39 -4.84 -17.28
N LYS A 260 -29.37 -4.37 -18.01
CA LYS A 260 -28.31 -5.23 -18.54
C LYS A 260 -27.33 -5.63 -17.46
N HIS A 261 -27.02 -4.74 -16.52
CA HIS A 261 -26.17 -5.06 -15.37
C HIS A 261 -26.79 -6.14 -14.50
N GLU A 262 -28.08 -6.03 -14.18
CA GLU A 262 -28.82 -7.03 -13.41
C GLU A 262 -28.78 -8.41 -14.08
N LYS A 263 -29.03 -8.47 -15.39
CA LYS A 263 -28.92 -9.72 -16.17
C LYS A 263 -27.51 -10.32 -16.15
N ILE A 264 -26.47 -9.49 -16.22
CA ILE A 264 -25.07 -9.95 -16.13
C ILE A 264 -24.80 -10.51 -14.73
N LEU A 265 -25.26 -9.84 -13.68
CA LEU A 265 -25.09 -10.31 -12.30
C LEU A 265 -25.78 -11.66 -12.07
N ASP A 266 -27.00 -11.84 -12.56
CA ASP A 266 -27.71 -13.11 -12.44
C ASP A 266 -27.02 -14.24 -13.20
N LEU A 267 -26.49 -13.96 -14.40
CA LEU A 267 -25.69 -14.92 -15.14
C LEU A 267 -24.42 -15.32 -14.37
N LEU A 268 -23.72 -14.35 -13.77
CA LEU A 268 -22.52 -14.64 -12.97
C LEU A 268 -22.84 -15.48 -11.72
N ARG A 269 -23.97 -15.22 -11.05
CA ARG A 269 -24.44 -16.04 -9.91
C ARG A 269 -24.69 -17.49 -10.33
N GLN A 270 -25.38 -17.69 -11.45
CA GLN A 270 -25.67 -19.02 -12.01
C GLN A 270 -24.39 -19.77 -12.37
N LEU A 271 -23.41 -19.09 -12.98
CA LEU A 271 -22.14 -19.70 -13.37
C LEU A 271 -21.24 -20.05 -12.18
N ASN A 272 -21.30 -19.27 -11.11
CA ASN A 272 -20.45 -19.47 -9.92
C ASN A 272 -21.03 -20.47 -8.91
N GLY A 273 -22.18 -21.08 -9.17
CA GLY A 273 -22.74 -22.16 -8.34
C GLY A 273 -23.29 -21.72 -6.98
N ASN A 274 -23.51 -20.43 -6.75
CA ASN A 274 -24.12 -19.94 -5.52
C ASN A 274 -25.65 -19.87 -5.69
N SER A 275 -26.31 -20.96 -5.26
CA SER A 275 -27.71 -20.97 -4.84
C SER A 275 -27.86 -20.33 -3.46
#